data_AF-A0A7Y7C5N5-F1
#
_entry.id   AF-A0A7Y7C5N5-F1
#
_cell.length_a   1.000
_cell.length_b   1.000
_cell.length_c   1.000
_cell.angle_alpha   90.00
_cell.angle_beta   90.00
_cell.angle_gamma   90.00
#
_symmetry.space_group_name_H-M   'P 1'
#
loop_
_entity.id
_entity.type
_entity.pdbx_description
1 polymer ?
#
loop_
_entity_poly.entity_id
_entity_poly.type
_entity_poly.pdbx_seq_one_letter_code
_entity_poly.pdbx_strand_id
1 'polypeptide(L)'
;MIQLRWTCIGAFLLAVGCAEAPLRGEATPQRVAVALVDEGCDPETNFRCLCKGTVGDAAPHLVEIGVDLDALQENGWPCVPGDFDQDGEQDYAFPGEGYSCNRSVPVRVLFTRGGHPREVQTLPRKLSCLQRYVSNDASLPPGQGLVDWGEGNATWIYRFDGKGWLATSHLSEAH
;
A
#
# COMPACT_ATOMS: atom_id res chain seq x y z
N MET A 1 -50.63 -44.08 49.79
CA MET A 1 -50.95 -42.79 49.13
C MET A 1 -50.16 -42.75 47.82
N ILE A 2 -50.74 -43.28 46.75
CA ILE A 2 -51.44 -42.59 45.64
C ILE A 2 -50.48 -42.04 44.58
N GLN A 3 -50.71 -42.54 43.36
CA GLN A 3 -50.16 -42.19 42.04
C GLN A 3 -50.30 -40.70 41.66
N LEU A 4 -49.43 -40.16 40.79
CA LEU A 4 -49.84 -39.68 39.44
C LEU A 4 -48.65 -39.24 38.57
N ARG A 5 -48.67 -39.72 37.31
CA ARG A 5 -48.04 -39.09 36.13
C ARG A 5 -48.55 -37.66 35.92
N TRP A 6 -47.82 -36.83 35.16
CA TRP A 6 -48.38 -35.95 34.13
C TRP A 6 -47.33 -35.54 33.07
N THR A 7 -47.64 -35.87 31.82
CA THR A 7 -47.16 -35.26 30.57
C THR A 7 -48.00 -34.03 30.26
N CYS A 8 -47.41 -32.95 29.70
CA CYS A 8 -47.84 -32.31 28.43
C CYS A 8 -47.21 -30.92 28.15
N ILE A 9 -46.74 -30.78 26.89
CA ILE A 9 -46.92 -29.64 25.95
C ILE A 9 -46.03 -28.39 26.13
N GLY A 10 -45.01 -28.31 25.25
CA GLY A 10 -44.84 -27.30 24.20
C GLY A 10 -44.78 -25.81 24.54
N ALA A 11 -43.65 -25.17 24.22
CA ALA A 11 -43.61 -23.80 23.70
C ALA A 11 -42.34 -23.59 22.84
N PHE A 12 -42.57 -23.19 21.59
CA PHE A 12 -41.58 -22.59 20.69
C PHE A 12 -40.87 -21.44 21.41
N LEU A 13 -39.54 -21.48 21.48
CA LEU A 13 -38.74 -20.28 21.69
C LEU A 13 -37.92 -20.06 20.43
N LEU A 14 -38.32 -19.01 19.71
CA LEU A 14 -37.55 -18.37 18.66
C LEU A 14 -36.14 -18.14 19.17
N ALA A 15 -35.15 -18.73 18.50
CA ALA A 15 -33.77 -18.30 18.64
C ALA A 15 -33.68 -16.88 18.04
N VAL A 16 -33.99 -15.88 18.86
CA VAL A 16 -33.54 -14.51 18.61
C VAL A 16 -32.03 -14.58 18.75
N GLY A 17 -31.34 -14.64 17.62
CA GLY A 17 -29.90 -14.44 17.59
C GLY A 17 -29.63 -13.10 18.27
N CYS A 18 -29.01 -13.14 19.45
CA CYS A 18 -28.36 -11.98 20.01
C CYS A 18 -27.30 -11.57 19.01
N ALA A 19 -27.60 -10.57 18.17
CA ALA A 19 -26.55 -9.82 17.52
C ALA A 19 -25.78 -9.13 18.64
N GLU A 20 -24.62 -9.67 18.97
CA GLU A 20 -23.67 -9.02 19.86
C GLU A 20 -23.39 -7.64 19.25
N ALA A 21 -23.85 -6.59 19.93
CA ALA A 21 -23.55 -5.23 19.52
C ALA A 21 -22.03 -5.06 19.60
N PRO A 22 -21.38 -4.45 18.59
CA PRO A 22 -19.95 -4.18 18.65
C PRO A 22 -19.64 -3.43 19.94
N LEU A 23 -18.70 -3.96 20.74
CA LEU A 23 -18.22 -3.28 21.93
C LEU A 23 -17.73 -1.90 21.52
N ARG A 24 -18.30 -0.88 22.17
CA ARG A 24 -17.99 0.54 21.98
C ARG A 24 -16.49 0.75 22.25
N GLY A 25 -15.68 0.72 21.20
CA GLY A 25 -14.22 0.84 21.30
C GLY A 25 -13.42 0.24 20.15
N GLU A 26 -14.01 -0.57 19.26
CA GLU A 26 -13.33 -1.01 18.05
C GLU A 26 -13.29 0.17 17.06
N ALA A 27 -12.16 0.88 17.03
CA ALA A 27 -11.90 1.89 16.02
C ALA A 27 -12.02 1.23 14.65
N THR A 28 -13.00 1.66 13.85
CA THR A 28 -13.15 1.16 12.49
C THR A 28 -11.82 1.35 11.76
N PRO A 29 -11.22 0.30 11.17
CA PRO A 29 -9.95 0.41 10.46
C PRO A 29 -10.06 1.53 9.43
N GLN A 30 -9.12 2.48 9.48
CA GLN A 30 -9.18 3.62 8.59
C GLN A 30 -8.81 3.17 7.18
N ARG A 31 -9.63 3.56 6.19
CA ARG A 31 -9.44 3.17 4.80
C ARG A 31 -8.29 3.92 4.13
N VAL A 32 -7.65 3.24 3.19
CA VAL A 32 -6.78 3.84 2.19
C VAL A 32 -7.66 4.38 1.08
N ALA A 33 -7.53 5.67 0.78
CA ALA A 33 -8.20 6.33 -0.32
C ALA A 33 -7.22 7.34 -0.91
N VAL A 34 -6.28 6.85 -1.73
CA VAL A 34 -5.22 7.64 -2.36
C VAL A 34 -5.40 7.61 -3.88
N ALA A 35 -5.31 8.77 -4.51
CA ALA A 35 -5.41 8.93 -5.96
C ALA A 35 -4.34 9.90 -6.46
N LEU A 36 -4.01 9.83 -7.75
CA LEU A 36 -3.17 10.85 -8.38
C LEU A 36 -3.87 12.22 -8.35
N VAL A 37 -3.10 13.28 -8.10
CA VAL A 37 -3.59 14.67 -8.15
C VAL A 37 -3.97 15.05 -9.58
N ASP A 38 -3.12 14.68 -10.53
CA ASP A 38 -3.34 14.84 -11.96
C ASP A 38 -3.54 13.45 -12.58
N GLU A 39 -4.75 13.18 -13.04
CA GLU A 39 -5.12 11.91 -13.71
C GLU A 39 -4.32 11.67 -14.99
N GLY A 40 -3.76 12.72 -15.60
CA GLY A 40 -2.87 12.63 -16.76
C GLY A 40 -1.42 12.31 -16.41
N CYS A 41 -1.05 12.27 -15.13
CA CYS A 41 0.31 11.97 -14.72
C CYS A 41 0.58 10.46 -14.86
N ASP A 42 1.54 10.11 -15.72
CA ASP A 42 1.98 8.73 -15.89
C ASP A 42 3.22 8.44 -15.01
N PRO A 43 3.10 7.60 -13.97
CA PRO A 43 4.21 7.28 -13.08
C PRO A 43 5.34 6.46 -13.72
N GLU A 44 5.13 5.90 -14.92
CA GLU A 44 6.17 5.18 -15.68
C GLU A 44 7.10 6.14 -16.42
N THR A 45 6.62 7.33 -16.77
CA THR A 45 7.39 8.32 -17.54
C THR A 45 7.64 9.62 -16.76
N ASN A 46 6.95 9.85 -15.65
CA ASN A 46 7.06 11.07 -14.83
C ASN A 46 7.30 10.76 -13.34
N PHE A 47 8.51 11.06 -12.87
CA PHE A 47 8.92 10.86 -11.46
C PHE A 47 8.37 11.93 -10.49
N ARG A 48 7.59 12.91 -10.99
CA ARG A 48 7.03 14.03 -10.21
C ARG A 48 5.53 13.90 -9.96
N CYS A 49 4.94 12.73 -10.24
CA CYS A 49 3.54 12.51 -9.92
C CYS A 49 3.30 12.68 -8.41
N LEU A 50 2.19 13.34 -8.09
CA LEU A 50 1.72 13.54 -6.73
C LEU A 50 0.45 12.73 -6.52
N CYS A 51 0.31 12.15 -5.33
CA CYS A 51 -0.93 11.56 -4.86
C CYS A 51 -1.58 12.45 -3.82
N LYS A 52 -2.90 12.40 -3.71
CA LYS A 52 -3.69 13.01 -2.64
C LYS A 52 -4.61 11.98 -1.99
N GLY A 53 -4.78 12.02 -0.67
CA GLY A 53 -5.71 11.13 0.01
C GLY A 53 -5.38 10.74 1.45
N THR A 54 -5.97 9.63 1.90
CA THR A 54 -5.76 9.07 3.24
C THR A 54 -5.09 7.70 3.17
N VAL A 55 -4.16 7.43 4.09
CA VAL A 55 -3.40 6.17 4.17
C VAL A 55 -3.85 5.26 5.32
N GLY A 56 -4.91 5.67 6.01
CA GLY A 56 -5.46 4.94 7.15
C GLY A 56 -4.43 4.61 8.22
N ASP A 57 -4.50 3.38 8.74
CA ASP A 57 -3.64 2.90 9.82
C ASP A 57 -2.13 2.82 9.44
N ALA A 58 -1.78 3.03 8.16
CA ALA A 58 -0.38 3.15 7.73
C ALA A 58 0.27 4.50 8.08
N ALA A 59 -0.51 5.49 8.53
CA ALA A 59 -0.04 6.84 8.83
C ALA A 59 1.24 6.91 9.70
N PRO A 60 1.37 6.19 10.84
CA PRO A 60 2.57 6.24 11.65
C PRO A 60 3.82 5.80 10.89
N HIS A 61 3.68 4.80 10.02
CA HIS A 61 4.78 4.31 9.22
C HIS A 61 5.22 5.33 8.15
N LEU A 62 4.31 6.09 7.56
CA LEU A 62 4.71 7.08 6.55
C LEU A 62 5.33 8.32 7.20
N VAL A 63 4.82 8.73 8.36
CA VAL A 63 5.38 9.85 9.14
C VAL A 63 6.83 9.56 9.57
N GLU A 64 7.18 8.31 9.89
CA GLU A 64 8.56 7.94 10.26
C GLU A 64 9.62 8.24 9.19
N ILE A 65 9.25 8.25 7.91
CA ILE A 65 10.15 8.64 6.81
C ILE A 65 9.96 10.11 6.38
N GLY A 66 9.13 10.86 7.11
CA GLY A 66 8.87 12.27 6.87
C GLY A 66 7.84 12.54 5.77
N VAL A 67 6.93 11.60 5.48
CA VAL A 67 5.75 11.91 4.67
C VAL A 67 4.86 12.86 5.45
N ASP A 68 4.59 14.03 4.88
CA ASP A 68 3.65 15.00 5.44
C ASP A 68 2.22 14.58 5.05
N LEU A 69 1.46 14.11 6.05
CA LEU A 69 0.10 13.63 5.85
C LEU A 69 -0.90 14.76 5.56
N ASP A 70 -0.64 15.97 6.08
CA ASP A 70 -1.48 17.13 5.79
C ASP A 70 -1.24 17.57 4.34
N ALA A 71 0.02 17.57 3.89
CA ALA A 71 0.36 17.80 2.49
C ALA A 71 -0.26 16.73 1.59
N LEU A 72 -0.12 15.45 1.93
CA LEU A 72 -0.78 14.34 1.21
C LEU A 72 -2.29 14.53 1.16
N GLN A 73 -2.93 15.03 2.21
CA GLN A 73 -4.37 15.22 2.24
C GLN A 73 -4.83 16.46 1.47
N GLU A 74 -4.05 17.53 1.39
CA GLU A 74 -4.49 18.83 0.87
C GLU A 74 -3.85 19.23 -0.47
N ASN A 75 -2.53 19.07 -0.60
CA ASN A 75 -1.73 19.58 -1.73
C ASN A 75 -1.21 18.47 -2.65
N GLY A 76 -1.12 17.26 -2.11
CA GLY A 76 -0.47 16.11 -2.69
C GLY A 76 0.95 15.88 -2.19
N TRP A 77 1.38 14.63 -2.21
CA TRP A 77 2.74 14.18 -1.87
C TRP A 77 3.28 13.28 -3.00
N PRO A 78 4.59 13.32 -3.31
CA PRO A 78 5.16 12.43 -4.32
C PRO A 78 4.82 10.97 -4.05
N CYS A 79 4.37 10.25 -5.07
CA CYS A 79 4.00 8.85 -4.92
C CYS A 79 4.14 8.10 -6.24
N VAL A 80 4.16 6.77 -6.16
CA VAL A 80 4.02 5.90 -7.32
C VAL A 80 2.96 4.84 -7.02
N PRO A 81 1.76 4.92 -7.64
CA PRO A 81 0.77 3.87 -7.56
C PRO A 81 1.16 2.68 -8.47
N GLY A 82 1.06 1.46 -7.96
CA GLY A 82 1.18 0.22 -8.75
C GLY A 82 0.52 -0.97 -8.06
N ASP A 83 0.48 -2.12 -8.71
CA ASP A 83 0.15 -3.43 -8.12
C ASP A 83 1.47 -4.20 -8.03
N PHE A 84 2.19 -4.02 -6.91
CA PHE A 84 3.59 -4.43 -6.80
C PHE A 84 3.73 -5.89 -6.39
N ASP A 85 2.75 -6.44 -5.69
CA ASP A 85 2.72 -7.85 -5.29
C ASP A 85 1.77 -8.72 -6.12
N GLN A 86 1.08 -8.13 -7.10
CA GLN A 86 0.25 -8.83 -8.10
C GLN A 86 -0.98 -9.50 -7.48
N ASP A 87 -1.51 -8.93 -6.40
CA ASP A 87 -2.76 -9.40 -5.81
C ASP A 87 -4.01 -8.76 -6.42
N GLY A 88 -3.82 -7.84 -7.38
CA GLY A 88 -4.88 -7.18 -8.13
C GLY A 88 -5.45 -5.94 -7.43
N GLU A 89 -4.92 -5.59 -6.24
CA GLU A 89 -5.25 -4.37 -5.52
C GLU A 89 -4.19 -3.28 -5.77
N GLN A 90 -4.56 -2.04 -5.47
CA GLN A 90 -3.69 -0.89 -5.69
C GLN A 90 -2.76 -0.67 -4.48
N ASP A 91 -1.46 -0.70 -4.72
CA ASP A 91 -0.41 -0.32 -3.77
C ASP A 91 0.15 1.08 -4.06
N TYR A 92 0.91 1.62 -3.10
CA TYR A 92 1.47 2.95 -3.20
C TYR A 92 2.89 3.02 -2.63
N ALA A 93 3.85 3.46 -3.44
CA ALA A 93 5.20 3.79 -2.97
C ALA A 93 5.30 5.28 -2.62
N PHE A 94 5.78 5.58 -1.43
CA PHE A 94 5.98 6.94 -0.91
C PHE A 94 7.46 7.17 -0.59
N PRO A 95 8.14 8.08 -1.31
CA PRO A 95 9.43 8.57 -0.89
C PRO A 95 9.31 9.51 0.31
N GLY A 96 10.34 9.51 1.15
CA GLY A 96 10.41 10.31 2.36
C GLY A 96 10.71 11.80 2.13
N GLU A 97 10.88 12.52 3.22
CA GLU A 97 11.11 13.97 3.23
C GLU A 97 12.33 14.37 2.37
N GLY A 98 12.17 15.43 1.59
CA GLY A 98 13.24 15.99 0.75
C GLY A 98 13.47 15.22 -0.55
N TYR A 99 12.55 14.33 -0.94
CA TYR A 99 12.61 13.60 -2.20
C TYR A 99 12.87 14.53 -3.39
N SER A 100 13.92 14.21 -4.15
CA SER A 100 14.21 14.80 -5.45
C SER A 100 15.19 13.92 -6.21
N CYS A 101 15.24 14.08 -7.53
CA CYS A 101 16.22 13.42 -8.39
C CYS A 101 17.70 13.75 -8.10
N ASN A 102 17.98 14.62 -7.12
CA ASN A 102 19.32 14.96 -6.68
C ASN A 102 19.58 14.57 -5.21
N ARG A 103 18.63 13.89 -4.56
CA ARG A 103 18.74 13.49 -3.15
C ARG A 103 18.04 12.16 -2.90
N SER A 104 18.82 11.18 -2.47
CA SER A 104 18.30 9.87 -2.11
C SER A 104 17.63 9.87 -0.73
N VAL A 105 16.39 9.37 -0.69
CA VAL A 105 15.55 9.29 0.52
C VAL A 105 15.02 7.87 0.70
N PRO A 106 14.67 7.45 1.93
CA PRO A 106 13.96 6.18 2.12
C PRO A 106 12.63 6.18 1.36
N VAL A 107 12.21 5.00 0.91
CA VAL A 107 10.90 4.78 0.28
C VAL A 107 10.18 3.69 1.06
N ARG A 108 8.90 3.94 1.38
CA ARG A 108 8.01 2.93 1.93
C ARG A 108 6.92 2.59 0.94
N VAL A 109 6.63 1.30 0.79
CA VAL A 109 5.53 0.80 -0.03
C VAL A 109 4.42 0.35 0.89
N LEU A 110 3.27 0.98 0.75
CA LEU A 110 2.02 0.61 1.38
C LEU A 110 1.31 -0.41 0.48
N PHE A 111 1.24 -1.65 0.94
CA PHE A 111 0.42 -2.68 0.35
C PHE A 111 -1.01 -2.58 0.84
N THR A 112 -2.00 -2.72 -0.05
CA THR A 112 -3.41 -2.64 0.33
C THR A 112 -4.17 -3.94 0.06
N ARG A 113 -5.34 -4.08 0.70
CA ARG A 113 -6.29 -5.13 0.40
C ARG A 113 -7.70 -4.69 0.76
N GLY A 114 -8.63 -4.74 -0.19
CA GLY A 114 -10.00 -4.28 0.01
C GLY A 114 -10.08 -2.85 0.53
N GLY A 115 -9.18 -1.97 0.08
CA GLY A 115 -9.12 -0.56 0.48
C GLY A 115 -8.61 -0.30 1.91
N HIS A 116 -7.94 -1.26 2.54
CA HIS A 116 -7.32 -1.09 3.86
C HIS A 116 -5.81 -1.35 3.78
N PRO A 117 -5.01 -0.75 4.70
CA PRO A 117 -3.60 -1.08 4.81
C PRO A 117 -3.44 -2.57 5.14
N ARG A 118 -2.59 -3.26 4.39
CA ARG A 118 -2.20 -4.63 4.69
C ARG A 118 -0.84 -4.68 5.36
N GLU A 119 0.13 -4.00 4.75
CA GLU A 119 1.52 -3.99 5.20
C GLU A 119 2.22 -2.72 4.70
N VAL A 120 3.23 -2.26 5.44
CA VAL A 120 4.16 -1.24 4.94
C VAL A 120 5.57 -1.82 4.96
N GLN A 121 6.20 -1.89 3.79
CA GLN A 121 7.60 -2.32 3.67
C GLN A 121 8.51 -1.17 3.28
N THR A 122 9.76 -1.20 3.76
CA THR A 122 10.79 -0.26 3.34
C THR A 122 11.62 -0.86 2.23
N LEU A 123 11.92 -0.10 1.18
CA LEU A 123 12.83 -0.54 0.13
C LEU A 123 14.26 -0.72 0.68
N PRO A 124 15.04 -1.67 0.15
CA PRO A 124 16.37 -2.02 0.67
C PRO A 124 17.41 -0.90 0.48
N ARG A 125 17.08 0.13 -0.30
CA ARG A 125 17.94 1.27 -0.63
C ARG A 125 17.15 2.58 -0.56
N LYS A 126 17.86 3.68 -0.32
CA LYS A 126 17.34 5.03 -0.56
C LYS A 126 17.38 5.31 -2.06
N LEU A 127 16.39 6.04 -2.56
CA LEU A 127 16.19 6.31 -3.99
C LEU A 127 15.97 7.80 -4.27
N SER A 128 16.24 8.25 -5.49
CA SER A 128 16.17 9.68 -5.85
C SER A 128 15.29 9.99 -7.08
N CYS A 129 15.23 9.12 -8.08
CA CYS A 129 14.37 9.26 -9.26
C CYS A 129 13.45 8.05 -9.41
N LEU A 130 12.46 7.98 -8.51
CA LEU A 130 11.51 6.88 -8.43
C LEU A 130 10.46 6.95 -9.54
N GLN A 131 10.28 5.84 -10.26
CA GLN A 131 9.19 5.62 -11.21
C GLN A 131 8.61 4.23 -11.06
N ARG A 132 7.41 4.02 -11.61
CA ARG A 132 6.87 2.68 -11.81
C ARG A 132 7.65 1.99 -12.91
N TYR A 133 8.02 0.74 -12.67
CA TYR A 133 8.56 -0.15 -13.67
C TYR A 133 7.51 -1.18 -14.04
N VAL A 134 7.22 -1.32 -15.34
CA VAL A 134 6.41 -2.42 -15.88
C VAL A 134 7.32 -3.25 -16.76
N SER A 135 7.47 -4.54 -16.44
CA SER A 135 8.30 -5.41 -17.25
C SER A 135 7.57 -5.80 -18.52
N ASN A 136 8.09 -5.36 -19.66
CA ASN A 136 7.67 -5.83 -21.00
C ASN A 136 8.47 -7.05 -21.48
N ASP A 137 9.41 -7.54 -20.65
CA ASP A 137 10.27 -8.67 -20.99
C ASP A 137 9.56 -9.98 -20.66
N ALA A 138 9.21 -10.73 -21.70
CA ALA A 138 8.56 -12.03 -21.57
C ALA A 138 9.44 -13.10 -20.87
N SER A 139 10.75 -12.86 -20.73
CA SER A 139 11.66 -13.74 -19.98
C SER A 139 11.62 -13.53 -18.48
N LEU A 140 11.04 -12.42 -18.02
CA LEU A 140 10.78 -12.13 -16.62
C LEU A 140 9.31 -12.45 -16.29
N PRO A 141 9.00 -12.89 -15.06
CA PRO A 141 7.61 -13.00 -14.64
C PRO A 141 6.93 -11.64 -14.87
N PRO A 142 5.72 -11.59 -15.45
CA PRO A 142 4.99 -10.35 -15.62
C PRO A 142 4.82 -9.67 -14.26
N GLY A 143 4.71 -8.35 -14.25
CA GLY A 143 4.52 -7.62 -12.99
C GLY A 143 5.02 -6.20 -13.01
N GLN A 144 4.59 -5.47 -11.99
CA GLN A 144 5.05 -4.12 -11.73
C GLN A 144 6.18 -4.15 -10.70
N GLY A 145 6.92 -3.06 -10.66
CA GLY A 145 7.99 -2.81 -9.72
C GLY A 145 8.28 -1.33 -9.66
N LEU A 146 9.42 -1.00 -9.06
CA LEU A 146 9.90 0.37 -8.99
C LEU A 146 11.26 0.43 -9.68
N VAL A 147 11.54 1.55 -10.32
CA VAL A 147 12.86 1.85 -10.88
C VAL A 147 13.38 3.14 -10.26
N ASP A 148 14.66 3.16 -9.92
CA ASP A 148 15.40 4.35 -9.58
C ASP A 148 16.41 4.65 -10.69
N TRP A 149 16.20 5.79 -11.34
CA TRP A 149 17.12 6.33 -12.34
C TRP A 149 18.24 7.17 -11.74
N GLY A 150 18.22 7.35 -10.42
CA GLY A 150 19.16 8.20 -9.69
C GLY A 150 20.22 7.42 -8.91
N GLU A 151 21.32 8.11 -8.64
CA GLU A 151 22.63 7.63 -8.14
C GLU A 151 23.48 6.78 -9.09
N GLY A 152 24.33 7.49 -9.85
CA GLY A 152 25.50 6.92 -10.53
C GLY A 152 25.23 6.41 -11.94
N ASN A 153 26.17 5.61 -12.45
CA ASN A 153 26.12 5.05 -13.80
C ASN A 153 25.27 3.77 -13.83
N ALA A 154 24.22 3.66 -13.00
CA ALA A 154 23.42 2.45 -12.88
C ALA A 154 21.94 2.73 -12.65
N THR A 155 21.09 1.97 -13.34
CA THR A 155 19.64 1.93 -13.13
C THR A 155 19.32 0.80 -12.17
N TRP A 156 18.58 1.08 -11.10
CA TRP A 156 18.16 0.08 -10.12
C TRP A 156 16.70 -0.29 -10.31
N ILE A 157 16.39 -1.58 -10.36
CA ILE A 157 15.03 -2.11 -10.47
C ILE A 157 14.71 -2.87 -9.19
N TYR A 158 13.53 -2.60 -8.62
CA TYR A 158 13.02 -3.19 -7.40
C TYR A 158 11.76 -3.97 -7.71
N ARG A 159 11.74 -5.26 -7.37
CA ARG A 159 10.59 -6.15 -7.57
C ARG A 159 10.26 -6.86 -6.28
N PHE A 160 8.97 -7.03 -6.02
CA PHE A 160 8.52 -7.81 -4.88
C PHE A 160 8.44 -9.30 -5.26
N ASP A 161 8.98 -10.18 -4.41
CA ASP A 161 8.99 -11.63 -4.64
C ASP A 161 7.87 -12.39 -3.88
N GLY A 162 6.93 -11.64 -3.29
CA GLY A 162 5.89 -12.17 -2.40
C GLY A 162 6.27 -12.15 -0.92
N LYS A 163 7.54 -11.91 -0.58
CA LYS A 163 8.04 -11.80 0.81
C LYS A 163 8.80 -10.52 1.05
N GLY A 164 9.59 -10.07 0.10
CA GLY A 164 10.42 -8.89 0.21
C GLY A 164 10.85 -8.33 -1.15
N TRP A 165 11.62 -7.26 -1.08
CA TRP A 165 12.09 -6.54 -2.26
C TRP A 165 13.44 -7.06 -2.75
N LEU A 166 13.46 -7.52 -3.99
CA LEU A 166 14.67 -7.83 -4.75
C LEU A 166 15.12 -6.59 -5.51
N ALA A 167 16.37 -6.19 -5.32
CA ALA A 167 16.98 -5.07 -6.03
C ALA A 167 18.03 -5.59 -7.03
N THR A 168 17.85 -5.29 -8.31
CA THR A 168 18.83 -5.54 -9.37
C THR A 168 19.34 -4.23 -9.95
N SER A 169 20.55 -4.21 -10.49
CA SER A 169 21.09 -3.05 -11.19
C SER A 169 21.66 -3.42 -12.54
N HIS A 170 21.55 -2.48 -13.47
CA HIS A 170 22.24 -2.53 -14.75
C HIS A 170 23.09 -1.26 -14.86
N LEU A 171 24.28 -1.37 -15.44
CA LEU A 171 25.06 -0.18 -15.76
C LEU A 171 24.25 0.63 -16.78
N SER A 172 23.95 1.88 -16.45
CA SER A 172 23.43 2.86 -17.37
C SER A 172 24.48 3.01 -18.46
N GLU A 173 24.13 2.68 -19.71
CA GLU A 173 25.05 2.87 -20.81
C GLU A 173 25.50 4.33 -20.80
N ALA A 174 26.82 4.53 -20.70
CA ALA A 174 27.40 5.85 -20.84
C ALA A 174 27.10 6.32 -22.26
N HIS A 175 26.13 7.23 -22.39
CA HIS A 175 25.88 7.96 -23.63
C HIS A 175 27.09 8.81 -24.01
#